data_AF-A0A514BQV6-F1
#
_entry.id   AF-A0A514BQV6-F1
#
_cell.length_a   1.000
_cell.length_b   1.000
_cell.length_c   1.000
_cell.angle_alpha   90.00
_cell.angle_beta   90.00
_cell.angle_gamma   90.00
#
_symmetry.space_group_name_H-M   'P 1'
#
loop_
_entity.id
_entity.type
_entity.pdbx_description
1 polymer ?
#
loop_
_entity_poly.entity_id
_entity_poly.type
_entity_poly.pdbx_seq_one_letter_code
_entity_poly.pdbx_strand_id
1 'polypeptide(L)'
;MAMGLWSLLGAILFGGVFALFAFWRVDVVDSQTIRGVIAAFLFGLYCAIVIFGTSDKKRSLTLSGQTLLGVAMACAIAALFGAISEGYILAVMVGLILGFTADKWVAHVQLP
;
A
#
# COMPACT_ATOMS: atom_id res chain seq x y z
N MET A 1 5.78 12.48 -23.39
CA MET A 1 5.66 11.50 -22.28
C MET A 1 4.31 11.72 -21.63
N ALA A 2 3.28 11.01 -22.08
CA ALA A 2 1.96 11.12 -21.48
C ALA A 2 1.96 10.32 -20.17
N MET A 3 1.57 10.94 -19.05
CA MET A 3 1.19 10.18 -17.86
C MET A 3 0.12 9.19 -18.27
N GLY A 4 0.37 7.89 -18.04
CA GLY A 4 -0.61 6.85 -18.34
C GLY A 4 -1.92 7.16 -17.60
N LEU A 5 -3.06 6.97 -18.27
CA LEU A 5 -4.40 7.13 -17.69
C LEU A 5 -4.52 6.43 -16.33
N TRP A 6 -3.81 5.32 -16.17
CA TRP A 6 -3.70 4.55 -14.94
C TRP A 6 -2.96 5.28 -13.82
N SER A 7 -1.85 5.96 -14.11
CA SER A 7 -1.13 6.79 -13.13
C SER A 7 -1.99 7.97 -12.68
N LEU A 8 -2.78 8.53 -13.60
CA LEU A 8 -3.75 9.57 -13.29
C LEU A 8 -4.88 9.03 -12.40
N LEU A 9 -5.44 7.85 -12.73
CA LEU A 9 -6.46 7.18 -11.93
C LEU A 9 -5.97 6.78 -10.54
N GLY A 10 -4.73 6.29 -10.42
CA GLY A 10 -4.10 5.99 -9.15
C GLY A 10 -3.90 7.24 -8.29
N ALA A 11 -3.43 8.34 -8.89
CA ALA A 11 -3.30 9.62 -8.20
C ALA A 11 -4.66 10.20 -7.79
N ILE A 12 -5.70 10.06 -8.63
CA ILE A 12 -7.06 10.53 -8.35
C ILE A 12 -7.72 9.68 -7.26
N LEU A 13 -7.55 8.35 -7.26
CA LEU A 13 -8.06 7.48 -6.20
C LEU A 13 -7.35 7.76 -4.88
N PHE A 14 -6.03 7.90 -4.89
CA PHE A 14 -5.23 8.20 -3.70
C PHE A 14 -5.55 9.58 -3.13
N GLY A 15 -5.57 10.60 -4.00
CA GLY A 15 -5.97 11.96 -3.64
C GLY A 15 -7.45 12.05 -3.24
N GLY A 16 -8.31 11.22 -3.82
CA GLY A 16 -9.74 11.13 -3.53
C GLY A 16 -10.01 10.55 -2.15
N VAL A 17 -9.36 9.44 -1.79
CA VAL A 17 -9.41 8.88 -0.43
C VAL A 17 -8.92 9.91 0.59
N PHE A 18 -7.80 10.58 0.30
CA PHE A 18 -7.25 11.64 1.15
C PHE A 18 -8.20 12.85 1.29
N ALA A 19 -8.81 13.30 0.19
CA ALA A 19 -9.78 14.39 0.18
C ALA A 19 -11.06 14.02 0.94
N LEU A 20 -11.52 12.77 0.87
CA LEU A 20 -12.69 12.27 1.59
C LEU A 20 -12.43 12.29 3.11
N PHE A 21 -11.23 11.90 3.56
CA PHE A 21 -10.83 12.02 4.97
C PHE A 21 -10.61 13.47 5.42
N ALA A 22 -10.09 14.34 4.56
CA ALA A 22 -9.97 15.77 4.86
C ALA A 22 -11.34 16.47 4.94
N PHE A 23 -12.31 16.05 4.13
CA PHE A 23 -13.67 16.60 4.10
C PHE A 23 -14.55 16.05 5.24
N TRP A 24 -14.29 14.83 5.70
CA TRP A 24 -15.01 14.20 6.82
C TRP A 24 -14.46 14.67 8.18
N ARG A 25 -14.53 15.98 8.40
CA ARG A 25 -14.60 16.67 9.71
C ARG A 25 -13.70 16.10 10.83
N VAL A 26 -12.48 16.63 10.85
CA VAL A 26 -11.39 16.50 11.85
C VAL A 26 -11.76 17.20 13.19
N ASP A 27 -12.96 16.99 13.72
CA ASP A 27 -13.39 17.62 14.99
C ASP A 27 -13.36 16.65 16.19
N VAL A 28 -13.21 15.34 15.96
CA VAL A 28 -13.11 14.31 17.01
C VAL A 28 -12.02 13.31 16.64
N VAL A 29 -10.77 13.77 16.59
CA VAL A 29 -9.68 12.92 16.14
C VAL A 29 -9.14 12.09 17.30
N ASP A 30 -9.74 10.91 17.47
CA ASP A 30 -9.20 9.88 18.34
C ASP A 30 -7.87 9.35 17.77
N SER A 31 -6.92 9.02 18.65
CA SER A 31 -5.56 8.57 18.25
C SER A 31 -5.62 7.31 17.37
N GLN A 32 -6.64 6.47 17.58
CA GLN A 32 -6.86 5.28 16.77
C GLN A 32 -7.30 5.60 15.34
N THR A 33 -8.11 6.64 15.13
CA THR A 33 -8.60 7.03 13.80
C THR A 33 -7.44 7.51 12.93
N ILE A 34 -6.51 8.30 13.48
CA ILE A 34 -5.28 8.72 12.76
C ILE A 34 -4.45 7.50 12.35
N ARG A 35 -4.23 6.56 13.28
CA ARG A 35 -3.46 5.34 13.01
C ARG A 35 -4.12 4.51 11.90
N GLY A 36 -5.45 4.40 11.90
CA GLY A 36 -6.20 3.75 10.82
C GLY A 36 -5.99 4.42 9.46
N VAL A 37 -6.06 5.75 9.41
CA VAL A 37 -5.85 6.51 8.17
C VAL A 37 -4.43 6.35 7.64
N ILE A 38 -3.43 6.44 8.52
CA ILE A 38 -2.02 6.24 8.13
C ILE A 38 -1.80 4.79 7.67
N ALA A 39 -2.40 3.79 8.31
CA ALA A 39 -2.30 2.40 7.88
C ALA A 39 -2.92 2.18 6.49
N ALA A 40 -4.11 2.75 6.23
CA ALA A 40 -4.76 2.71 4.92
C ALA A 40 -3.92 3.42 3.85
N PHE A 41 -3.28 4.54 4.21
CA PHE A 41 -2.37 5.26 3.33
C PHE A 41 -1.13 4.44 2.99
N LEU A 42 -0.47 3.83 3.97
CA LEU A 42 0.69 2.96 3.77
C LEU A 42 0.34 1.77 2.88
N PHE A 43 -0.82 1.15 3.11
CA PHE A 43 -1.31 0.05 2.29
C PHE A 43 -1.63 0.50 0.85
N GLY A 44 -2.32 1.62 0.67
CA GLY A 44 -2.60 2.19 -0.64
C GLY A 44 -1.33 2.55 -1.43
N LEU A 45 -0.32 3.10 -0.74
CA LEU A 45 0.98 3.42 -1.33
C LEU A 45 1.70 2.15 -1.79
N TYR A 46 1.70 1.08 -0.98
CA TYR A 46 2.23 -0.22 -1.37
C TYR A 46 1.54 -0.75 -2.62
N CYS A 47 0.22 -0.74 -2.67
CA CYS A 47 -0.54 -1.19 -3.85
C CYS A 47 -0.18 -0.37 -5.10
N ALA A 48 -0.08 0.95 -4.98
CA ALA A 48 0.33 1.82 -6.09
C ALA A 48 1.75 1.47 -6.57
N ILE A 49 2.73 1.34 -5.67
CA ILE A 49 4.11 0.98 -6.02
C ILE A 49 4.17 -0.38 -6.70
N VAL A 50 3.41 -1.36 -6.21
CA VAL A 50 3.35 -2.69 -6.84
C VAL A 50 2.77 -2.58 -8.24
N ILE A 51 1.59 -1.97 -8.40
CA ILE A 51 0.89 -1.87 -9.69
C ILE A 51 1.71 -1.07 -10.72
N PHE A 52 2.20 0.12 -10.35
CA PHE A 52 2.97 0.97 -11.26
C PHE A 52 4.40 0.47 -11.46
N GLY A 53 5.00 -0.14 -10.44
CA GLY A 53 6.32 -0.77 -10.54
C GLY A 53 6.35 -1.96 -11.51
N THR A 54 5.18 -2.55 -11.78
CA THR A 54 4.98 -3.63 -12.75
C THR A 54 4.42 -3.17 -14.11
N SER A 55 3.99 -1.91 -14.25
CA SER A 55 3.25 -1.39 -15.43
C SER A 55 4.13 -1.16 -16.67
N ASP A 56 5.45 -1.14 -16.55
CA ASP A 56 6.34 -0.95 -17.69
C ASP A 56 6.93 -2.28 -18.18
N LYS A 57 7.17 -2.41 -19.49
CA LYS A 57 7.70 -3.63 -20.16
C LYS A 57 9.05 -4.12 -19.61
N LYS A 58 9.68 -3.36 -18.71
CA LYS A 58 10.81 -3.78 -17.88
C LYS A 58 10.37 -3.72 -16.42
N ARG A 59 10.29 -4.89 -15.80
CA ARG A 59 10.08 -5.09 -14.35
C ARG A 59 10.97 -4.13 -13.57
N SER A 60 10.42 -3.05 -13.00
CA SER A 60 11.24 -2.08 -12.25
C SER A 60 11.60 -2.59 -10.85
N LEU A 61 10.78 -3.50 -10.31
CA LEU A 61 10.95 -4.12 -9.00
C LEU A 61 11.07 -5.63 -9.13
N THR A 62 12.15 -6.19 -8.57
CA THR A 62 12.33 -7.64 -8.45
C THR A 62 11.34 -8.22 -7.44
N LEU A 63 11.02 -9.51 -7.54
CA LEU A 63 10.18 -10.23 -6.58
C LEU A 63 10.67 -10.01 -5.13
N SER A 64 11.99 -10.08 -4.93
CA SER A 64 12.63 -9.82 -3.63
C SER A 64 12.40 -8.38 -3.15
N GLY A 65 12.43 -7.40 -4.06
CA GLY A 65 12.13 -6.00 -3.75
C GLY A 65 10.67 -5.78 -3.35
N GLN A 66 9.71 -6.39 -4.06
CA GLN A 66 8.29 -6.33 -3.69
C GLN A 66 8.00 -7.02 -2.35
N THR A 67 8.70 -8.12 -2.09
CA THR A 67 8.63 -8.87 -0.83
C THR A 67 9.16 -8.05 0.34
N LEU A 68 10.33 -7.44 0.18
CA LEU A 68 10.89 -6.56 1.20
C LEU A 68 9.98 -5.35 1.46
N LEU A 69 9.41 -4.77 0.40
CA LEU A 69 8.47 -3.64 0.51
C LEU A 69 7.18 -4.05 1.26
N GLY A 70 6.62 -5.22 0.95
CA GLY A 70 5.44 -5.76 1.63
C GLY A 70 5.69 -6.02 3.12
N VAL A 71 6.84 -6.59 3.47
CA VAL A 71 7.28 -6.79 4.86
C VAL A 71 7.49 -5.46 5.57
N ALA A 72 8.20 -4.52 4.96
CA ALA A 72 8.45 -3.21 5.55
C ALA A 72 7.14 -2.45 5.81
N MET A 73 6.19 -2.47 4.87
CA MET A 73 4.87 -1.88 5.03
C MET A 73 4.09 -2.54 6.18
N ALA A 74 4.00 -3.87 6.20
CA ALA A 74 3.27 -4.59 7.24
C ALA A 74 3.86 -4.32 8.64
N CYS A 75 5.20 -4.31 8.76
CA CYS A 75 5.88 -3.95 10.00
C CYS A 75 5.64 -2.49 10.41
N ALA A 76 5.61 -1.55 9.46
CA ALA A 76 5.30 -0.15 9.75
C ALA A 76 3.87 0.01 10.27
N ILE A 77 2.90 -0.74 9.72
CA ILE A 77 1.52 -0.79 10.24
C ILE A 77 1.48 -1.41 11.64
N ALA A 78 2.17 -2.51 11.87
CA ALA A 78 2.25 -3.13 13.19
C ALA A 78 2.86 -2.19 14.25
N ALA A 79 3.92 -1.48 13.90
CA ALA A 79 4.54 -0.48 14.75
C ALA A 79 3.59 0.69 15.08
N LEU A 80 2.82 1.14 14.10
CA LEU A 80 1.84 2.21 14.25
C LEU A 80 0.74 1.86 15.28
N PHE A 81 0.37 0.59 15.37
CA PHE A 81 -0.57 0.08 16.37
C PHE A 81 0.09 -0.34 17.70
N GLY A 82 1.41 -0.21 17.83
CA GLY A 82 2.13 -0.58 19.04
C GLY A 82 2.16 -2.09 19.27
N ALA A 83 2.27 -2.88 18.19
CA ALA A 83 2.33 -4.33 18.26
C ALA A 83 3.50 -4.83 19.13
N ILE A 84 3.26 -5.93 19.85
CA ILE A 84 4.29 -6.71 20.55
C ILE A 84 5.00 -7.66 19.57
N SER A 85 6.01 -8.40 20.04
CA SER A 85 6.83 -9.32 19.23
C SER A 85 6.02 -10.26 18.34
N GLU A 86 4.96 -10.87 18.88
CA GLU A 86 4.06 -11.76 18.13
C GLU A 86 3.35 -11.04 16.96
N GLY A 87 2.97 -9.78 17.16
CA GLY A 87 2.35 -8.97 16.12
C GLY A 87 3.33 -8.62 14.99
N TYR A 88 4.61 -8.44 15.29
CA TYR A 88 5.64 -8.28 14.26
C TYR A 88 5.90 -9.56 13.47
N ILE A 89 5.87 -10.73 14.13
CA ILE A 89 5.99 -12.02 13.44
C ILE A 89 4.83 -12.20 12.44
N LEU A 90 3.60 -11.90 12.86
CA LEU A 90 2.44 -11.91 11.98
C LEU A 90 2.58 -10.89 10.84
N ALA A 91 3.05 -9.68 11.13
CA ALA A 91 3.29 -8.66 10.12
C ALA A 91 4.30 -9.09 9.06
N VAL A 92 5.40 -9.73 9.46
CA VAL A 92 6.38 -10.31 8.53
C VAL A 92 5.72 -11.37 7.65
N MET A 93 4.97 -12.30 8.24
CA MET A 93 4.28 -13.35 7.48
C MET A 93 3.29 -12.77 6.46
N VAL A 94 2.50 -11.77 6.86
CA VAL A 94 1.55 -11.09 5.97
C VAL A 94 2.28 -10.34 4.85
N GLY A 95 3.35 -9.61 5.18
CA GLY A 95 4.14 -8.88 4.19
C GLY A 95 4.84 -9.80 3.18
N LEU A 96 5.32 -10.96 3.62
CA LEU A 96 5.88 -11.99 2.75
C LEU A 96 4.83 -12.54 1.77
N ILE A 97 3.64 -12.87 2.27
CA ILE A 97 2.54 -13.38 1.44
C ILE A 97 2.12 -12.31 0.41
N LEU A 98 1.96 -11.06 0.84
CA LEU A 98 1.57 -9.95 -0.03
C LEU A 98 2.60 -9.72 -1.13
N GLY A 99 3.89 -9.61 -0.79
CA GLY A 99 4.93 -9.36 -1.79
C GLY A 99 5.20 -10.54 -2.74
N PHE A 100 4.99 -11.78 -2.29
CA PHE A 100 5.08 -12.95 -3.18
C PHE A 100 3.88 -13.07 -4.14
N THR A 101 2.70 -12.69 -3.66
CA THR A 101 1.46 -12.76 -4.45
C THR A 101 1.19 -11.52 -5.29
N ALA A 102 1.92 -10.43 -5.05
CA ALA A 102 1.84 -9.15 -5.76
C ALA A 102 1.85 -9.31 -7.29
N ASP A 103 2.84 -10.02 -7.83
CA ASP A 103 2.94 -10.25 -9.28
C ASP A 103 1.75 -11.04 -9.85
N LYS A 104 1.26 -12.05 -9.11
CA LYS A 104 0.07 -12.81 -9.53
C LYS A 104 -1.19 -11.96 -9.47
N TRP A 105 -1.28 -11.08 -8.48
CA TRP A 105 -2.40 -10.18 -8.31
C TRP A 105 -2.44 -9.16 -9.44
N VAL A 106 -1.32 -8.51 -9.76
CA VAL A 106 -1.20 -7.60 -10.91
C VAL A 106 -1.56 -8.33 -12.21
N ALA A 107 -1.02 -9.53 -12.43
CA ALA A 107 -1.31 -10.30 -13.64
C ALA A 107 -2.79 -10.72 -13.75
N HIS A 108 -3.47 -10.94 -12.63
CA HIS A 108 -4.89 -11.27 -12.59
C HIS A 108 -5.78 -10.03 -12.77
N VAL A 109 -5.37 -8.89 -12.21
CA VAL A 109 -6.12 -7.63 -12.29
C VAL A 109 -6.05 -7.01 -13.69
N GLN A 110 -5.09 -7.44 -14.54
CA GLN A 110 -4.96 -7.04 -15.96
C GLN A 110 -5.40 -5.60 -16.20
N LEU A 111 -4.71 -4.63 -15.59
CA LEU A 111 -4.92 -3.22 -15.95
C LEU A 111 -4.31 -3.04 -17.34
N PRO A 112 -5.11 -2.76 -18.39
CA PRO A 112 -4.63 -2.70 -19.77
C PRO A 112 -3.64 -1.57 -20.04
#